data_AF-A0A0D2RT80-F1
#
_entry.id   AF-A0A0D2RT80-F1
#
_cell.length_a   1.000
_cell.length_b   1.000
_cell.length_c   1.000
_cell.angle_alpha   90.00
_cell.angle_beta   90.00
_cell.angle_gamma   90.00
#
_symmetry.space_group_name_H-M   'P 1'
#
loop_
_entity.id
_entity.type
_entity.pdbx_description
1 polymer ?
#
loop_
_entity_poly.entity_id
_entity_poly.type
_entity_poly.pdbx_seq_one_letter_code
_entity_poly.pdbx_strand_id
1 'polypeptide(L)'
;MDYVYGPGKNHLFVPGPVNIPEPVLRAMNRNNEDYRSPAIPAMTKNLLEDVKKIFKTSTGTPFLIPTTDHYRHPALLLVDGVSSICALDFRMDEWGVDVALTGSQKALSLPTGLGIVCASPKALEASKSAKSVRVFFDWNDYLKFYKLGTFWPYTPSIQLLYGLRAALDLIFEEGLDNVIARHTRMGKATRLAVEAWGLKNCTQKEEWYSDTVTAVLVPPYIDSAEIVKRAWKRYNMSLGLGLNKVAGKVFRIGHLGNLNELQLLGCLAGVEMILKDVGYPVKLGSGVAAACAYLQNNIPMIPSRI
;
A
#
# COMPACT_ATOMS: atom_id res chain seq x y z
N MET A 1 -21.44 -15.61 4.95
CA MET A 1 -21.42 -14.70 3.79
C MET A 1 -22.42 -15.26 2.82
N ASP A 2 -23.64 -14.72 2.81
CA ASP A 2 -24.73 -15.30 2.04
C ASP A 2 -24.90 -14.50 0.76
N TYR A 3 -24.36 -15.01 -0.34
CA TYR A 3 -24.73 -14.54 -1.68
C TYR A 3 -26.13 -15.07 -1.99
N VAL A 4 -27.13 -14.18 -1.97
CA VAL A 4 -28.48 -14.51 -2.40
C VAL A 4 -28.49 -14.67 -3.92
N TYR A 5 -29.01 -15.80 -4.41
CA TYR A 5 -29.15 -16.08 -5.84
C TYR A 5 -30.21 -15.17 -6.47
N GLY A 6 -29.82 -14.40 -7.50
CA GLY A 6 -30.74 -13.66 -8.37
C GLY A 6 -30.85 -14.30 -9.76
N PRO A 7 -31.95 -14.10 -10.50
CA PRO A 7 -32.11 -14.63 -11.86
C PRO A 7 -31.16 -13.93 -12.86
N GLY A 8 -30.51 -14.72 -13.72
CA GLY A 8 -29.59 -14.24 -14.76
C GLY A 8 -28.10 -14.34 -14.41
N LYS A 9 -27.21 -14.02 -15.35
CA LYS A 9 -25.76 -13.96 -15.10
C LYS A 9 -25.37 -12.55 -14.65
N ASN A 10 -24.52 -12.47 -13.64
CA ASN A 10 -23.93 -11.21 -13.22
C ASN A 10 -22.90 -10.74 -14.26
N HIS A 11 -23.13 -9.56 -14.85
CA HIS A 11 -22.25 -8.97 -15.86
C HIS A 11 -21.30 -7.94 -15.20
N LEU A 12 -20.00 -8.22 -15.26
CA LEU A 12 -18.90 -7.45 -14.71
C LEU A 12 -18.37 -6.48 -15.76
N PHE A 13 -18.75 -5.21 -15.64
CA PHE A 13 -18.25 -4.11 -16.48
C PHE A 13 -17.16 -3.30 -15.76
N VAL A 14 -16.19 -3.98 -15.14
CA VAL A 14 -15.08 -3.38 -14.39
C VAL A 14 -13.73 -3.85 -14.94
N PRO A 15 -12.63 -3.09 -14.83
CA PRO A 15 -11.33 -3.45 -15.42
C PRO A 15 -10.69 -4.70 -14.80
N GLY A 16 -11.19 -5.15 -13.65
CA GLY A 16 -10.82 -6.40 -13.00
C GLY A 16 -11.54 -6.57 -11.65
N PRO A 17 -12.06 -7.77 -11.31
CA PRO A 17 -12.19 -8.94 -12.18
C PRO A 17 -13.22 -8.68 -13.28
N VAL A 18 -12.96 -9.18 -14.49
CA VAL A 18 -13.86 -9.13 -15.64
C VAL A 18 -14.74 -10.38 -15.69
N ASN A 19 -15.81 -10.37 -16.48
CA ASN A 19 -16.54 -11.60 -16.77
C ASN A 19 -15.60 -12.62 -17.40
N ILE A 20 -15.52 -13.78 -16.78
CA ILE A 20 -14.81 -14.91 -17.35
C ILE A 20 -15.76 -15.60 -18.35
N PRO A 21 -15.36 -15.81 -19.62
CA PRO A 21 -16.20 -16.51 -20.58
C PRO A 21 -16.58 -17.90 -20.08
N GLU A 22 -17.82 -18.32 -20.33
CA GLU A 22 -18.35 -19.62 -19.90
C GLU A 22 -17.45 -20.82 -20.27
N PRO A 23 -16.86 -20.90 -21.49
CA PRO A 23 -15.96 -22.00 -21.82
C PRO A 23 -14.70 -22.04 -20.94
N VAL A 24 -14.20 -20.89 -20.49
CA VAL A 24 -13.03 -20.79 -19.60
C VAL A 24 -13.40 -21.25 -18.19
N LEU A 25 -14.56 -20.83 -17.68
CA LEU A 25 -15.09 -21.32 -16.39
C LEU A 25 -15.28 -22.85 -16.39
N ARG A 26 -15.83 -23.41 -17.48
CA ARG A 26 -15.99 -24.87 -17.63
C ARG A 26 -14.67 -25.62 -17.73
N ALA A 27 -13.66 -25.03 -18.38
CA ALA A 27 -12.33 -25.61 -18.45
C ALA A 27 -11.63 -25.63 -17.08
N MET A 28 -11.91 -24.67 -16.20
CA MET A 28 -11.43 -24.64 -14.82
C MET A 28 -12.23 -25.56 -13.88
N ASN A 29 -13.51 -25.81 -14.19
CA ASN A 29 -14.37 -26.72 -13.43
C ASN A 29 -14.16 -28.18 -13.86
N ARG A 30 -12.99 -28.73 -13.51
CA ARG A 30 -12.62 -30.13 -13.78
C ARG A 30 -12.08 -30.77 -12.50
N ASN A 31 -12.17 -32.09 -12.41
CA ASN A 31 -11.62 -32.81 -11.28
C ASN A 31 -10.08 -32.74 -11.29
N ASN A 32 -9.42 -32.94 -10.15
CA ASN A 32 -7.96 -32.88 -10.08
C ASN A 32 -7.33 -33.93 -11.02
N GLU A 33 -6.37 -33.48 -11.82
CA GLU A 33 -5.57 -34.34 -12.69
C GLU A 33 -4.15 -34.47 -12.11
N ASP A 34 -3.51 -35.63 -12.29
CA ASP A 34 -2.11 -35.80 -11.93
C ASP A 34 -1.24 -34.90 -12.81
N TYR A 35 -0.56 -33.93 -12.21
CA TYR A 35 0.31 -32.99 -12.90
C TYR A 35 1.54 -33.64 -13.56
N ARG A 36 1.83 -34.91 -13.23
CA ARG A 36 2.88 -35.73 -13.86
C ARG A 36 2.35 -36.60 -15.00
N SER A 37 1.03 -36.63 -15.21
CA SER A 37 0.42 -37.24 -16.38
C SER A 37 1.06 -36.69 -17.65
N PRO A 38 1.37 -37.51 -18.67
CA PRO A 38 1.94 -37.03 -19.93
C PRO A 38 1.14 -35.89 -20.59
N ALA A 39 -0.16 -35.79 -20.30
CA ALA A 39 -1.02 -34.75 -20.82
C ALA A 39 -0.67 -33.33 -20.30
N ILE A 40 -0.25 -33.21 -19.03
CA ILE A 40 -0.05 -31.90 -18.38
C ILE A 40 1.24 -31.19 -18.84
N PRO A 41 2.42 -31.84 -18.92
CA PRO A 41 3.61 -31.24 -19.49
C PRO A 41 3.45 -30.90 -20.98
N ALA A 42 2.75 -31.75 -21.75
CA ALA A 42 2.48 -31.49 -23.17
C ALA A 42 1.61 -30.22 -23.35
N MET A 43 0.55 -30.09 -22.56
CA MET A 43 -0.28 -28.88 -22.53
C MET A 43 0.52 -27.65 -22.06
N THR A 44 1.29 -27.79 -20.98
CA THR A 44 2.09 -26.68 -20.41
C THR A 44 3.11 -26.16 -21.41
N LYS A 45 3.76 -27.03 -22.19
CA LYS A 45 4.68 -26.61 -23.25
C LYS A 45 3.99 -25.74 -24.30
N ASN A 46 2.80 -26.16 -24.76
CA ASN A 46 2.02 -25.38 -25.73
C ASN A 46 1.56 -24.05 -25.14
N LEU A 47 1.13 -24.03 -23.87
CA LEU A 47 0.75 -22.80 -23.17
C LEU A 47 1.91 -21.81 -23.08
N LEU A 48 3.12 -22.25 -22.76
CA LEU A 48 4.30 -21.38 -22.69
C LEU A 48 4.64 -20.79 -24.07
N GLU A 49 4.54 -21.56 -25.15
CA GLU A 49 4.74 -21.03 -26.52
C GLU A 49 3.64 -20.05 -26.94
N ASP A 50 2.39 -20.28 -26.55
CA ASP A 50 1.31 -19.34 -26.82
C ASP A 50 1.43 -18.04 -26.01
N VAL A 51 1.92 -18.13 -24.77
CA VAL A 51 2.20 -16.95 -23.93
C VAL A 51 3.27 -16.06 -24.56
N LYS A 52 4.32 -16.64 -25.20
CA LYS A 52 5.31 -15.86 -25.95
C LYS A 52 4.69 -14.98 -27.04
N LYS A 53 3.60 -15.44 -27.68
CA LYS A 53 2.86 -14.66 -28.70
C LYS A 53 2.19 -13.43 -28.09
N ILE A 54 1.66 -13.54 -26.87
CA ILE A 54 1.09 -12.41 -26.12
C ILE A 54 2.17 -11.36 -25.83
N PHE A 55 3.34 -11.81 -25.38
CA PHE A 55 4.50 -10.95 -25.10
C PHE A 55 5.28 -10.53 -26.34
N LYS A 56 4.86 -10.97 -27.54
CA LYS A 56 5.51 -10.70 -28.83
C LYS A 56 7.00 -10.98 -28.82
N THR A 57 7.42 -12.07 -28.19
CA THR A 57 8.83 -12.45 -28.08
C THR A 57 9.06 -13.83 -28.68
N SER A 58 10.17 -14.01 -29.39
CA SER A 58 10.63 -15.33 -29.85
C SER A 58 11.79 -15.88 -29.00
N THR A 59 12.44 -15.02 -28.21
CA THR A 59 13.64 -15.34 -27.42
C THR A 59 13.40 -15.31 -25.92
N GLY A 60 12.35 -14.62 -25.46
CA GLY A 60 12.00 -14.54 -24.04
C GLY A 60 11.40 -15.84 -23.53
N THR A 61 11.80 -16.25 -22.33
CA THR A 61 11.26 -17.44 -21.65
C THR A 61 10.15 -17.02 -20.70
N PRO A 62 8.87 -17.34 -20.97
CA PRO A 62 7.79 -17.06 -20.04
C PRO A 62 7.82 -18.05 -18.87
N PHE A 63 7.43 -17.57 -17.70
CA PHE A 63 7.22 -18.39 -16.51
C PHE A 63 5.77 -18.23 -16.07
N LEU A 64 5.08 -19.34 -15.83
CA LEU A 64 3.73 -19.36 -15.26
C LEU A 64 3.85 -19.73 -13.79
N ILE A 65 3.70 -18.74 -12.91
CA ILE A 65 3.82 -18.91 -11.46
C ILE A 65 2.41 -18.79 -10.86
N PRO A 66 1.83 -19.86 -10.30
CA PRO A 66 0.55 -19.76 -9.62
C PRO A 66 0.75 -19.00 -8.29
N THR A 67 0.03 -17.89 -8.10
CA THR A 67 0.12 -17.05 -6.89
C THR A 67 -1.19 -17.07 -6.12
N THR A 68 -1.30 -18.00 -5.17
CA THR A 68 -2.26 -17.94 -4.04
C THR A 68 -1.61 -18.74 -2.89
N ASP A 69 -1.38 -18.11 -1.74
CA ASP A 69 -0.66 -18.73 -0.60
C ASP A 69 -1.54 -19.72 0.22
N HIS A 70 -2.74 -20.03 -0.27
CA HIS A 70 -3.55 -21.12 0.31
C HIS A 70 -3.07 -22.52 -0.12
N TYR A 71 -2.07 -22.63 -1.00
CA TYR A 71 -1.68 -23.90 -1.65
C TYR A 71 -0.34 -24.50 -1.17
N ARG A 72 0.29 -23.96 -0.12
CA ARG A 72 1.60 -24.44 0.40
C ARG A 72 2.70 -24.50 -0.68
N HIS A 73 2.66 -23.59 -1.65
CA HIS A 73 3.68 -23.51 -2.68
C HIS A 73 4.99 -22.97 -2.09
N PRO A 74 6.17 -23.52 -2.41
CA PRO A 74 7.42 -23.18 -1.72
C PRO A 74 7.99 -21.80 -2.10
N ALA A 75 7.25 -20.97 -2.83
CA ALA A 75 7.70 -19.63 -3.21
C ALA A 75 7.99 -18.79 -1.96
N LEU A 76 8.93 -17.85 -2.07
CA LEU A 76 9.17 -16.86 -1.04
C LEU A 76 8.15 -15.72 -1.19
N LEU A 77 7.54 -15.30 -0.09
CA LEU A 77 6.66 -14.14 -0.04
C LEU A 77 7.43 -12.88 0.39
N LEU A 78 7.72 -12.00 -0.56
CA LEU A 78 8.40 -10.72 -0.32
C LEU A 78 7.37 -9.59 -0.37
N VAL A 79 7.25 -8.80 0.71
CA VAL A 79 6.26 -7.72 0.82
C VAL A 79 6.95 -6.37 1.09
N ASP A 80 6.76 -5.42 0.17
CA ASP A 80 7.11 -4.02 0.39
C ASP A 80 6.05 -3.36 1.28
N GLY A 81 6.44 -3.05 2.51
CA GLY A 81 5.62 -2.41 3.53
C GLY A 81 6.00 -0.95 3.80
N VAL A 82 6.73 -0.28 2.90
CA VAL A 82 7.26 1.09 3.12
C VAL A 82 6.16 2.07 3.52
N SER A 83 5.02 2.07 2.82
CA SER A 83 3.91 2.99 3.10
C SER A 83 2.74 2.34 3.85
N SER A 84 3.01 1.28 4.62
CA SER A 84 1.98 0.54 5.37
C SER A 84 2.41 0.17 6.80
N ILE A 85 3.60 -0.41 7.00
CA ILE A 85 4.07 -0.83 8.33
C ILE A 85 4.07 0.36 9.32
N CYS A 86 3.58 0.14 10.54
CA CYS A 86 3.30 1.14 11.58
C CYS A 86 2.16 2.14 11.27
N ALA A 87 1.31 1.84 10.29
CA ALA A 87 0.09 2.60 9.99
C ALA A 87 -1.11 1.73 9.62
N LEU A 88 -0.89 0.64 8.88
CA LEU A 88 -1.84 -0.43 8.62
C LEU A 88 -1.45 -1.66 9.43
N ASP A 89 -2.41 -2.57 9.66
CA ASP A 89 -2.09 -3.88 10.22
C ASP A 89 -1.08 -4.59 9.33
N PHE A 90 -0.11 -5.26 9.96
CA PHE A 90 0.92 -6.03 9.28
C PHE A 90 1.38 -7.16 10.18
N ARG A 91 1.00 -8.39 9.84
CA ARG A 91 1.27 -9.57 10.67
C ARG A 91 2.20 -10.53 9.95
N MET A 92 3.50 -10.22 10.01
CA MET A 92 4.53 -10.95 9.24
C MET A 92 4.41 -12.48 9.37
N ASP A 93 4.38 -12.98 10.61
CA ASP A 93 4.34 -14.42 10.89
C ASP A 93 2.97 -15.04 10.54
N GLU A 94 1.87 -14.39 10.94
CA GLU A 94 0.51 -14.87 10.67
C GLU A 94 0.22 -14.97 9.17
N TRP A 95 0.75 -14.03 8.39
CA TRP A 95 0.58 -13.96 6.93
C TRP A 95 1.64 -14.73 6.15
N GLY A 96 2.57 -15.41 6.82
CA GLY A 96 3.60 -16.22 6.15
C GLY A 96 4.60 -15.39 5.31
N VAL A 97 4.82 -14.12 5.65
CA VAL A 97 5.73 -13.25 4.92
C VAL A 97 7.17 -13.65 5.17
N ASP A 98 7.91 -13.95 4.10
CA ASP A 98 9.30 -14.37 4.16
C ASP A 98 10.27 -13.18 4.28
N VAL A 99 10.00 -12.07 3.60
CA VAL A 99 10.75 -10.83 3.80
C VAL A 99 9.79 -9.66 3.77
N ALA A 100 9.82 -8.85 4.82
CA ALA A 100 9.13 -7.58 4.89
C ALA A 100 10.16 -6.44 4.91
N LEU A 101 9.85 -5.32 4.27
CA LEU A 101 10.68 -4.12 4.33
C LEU A 101 9.87 -2.84 4.56
N THR A 102 10.45 -1.87 5.24
CA THR A 102 9.89 -0.53 5.40
C THR A 102 10.96 0.56 5.38
N GLY A 103 10.54 1.82 5.29
CA GLY A 103 11.41 3.00 5.26
C GLY A 103 11.18 3.91 6.47
N SER A 104 12.26 4.52 6.97
CA SER A 104 12.22 5.40 8.13
C SER A 104 11.30 6.63 7.97
N GLN A 105 11.21 7.18 6.76
CA GLN A 105 10.49 8.42 6.44
C GLN A 105 8.98 8.29 6.21
N LYS A 106 8.39 7.20 6.69
CA LYS A 106 6.98 6.90 6.51
C LYS A 106 6.27 6.92 7.86
N ALA A 107 5.51 5.88 8.20
CA ALA A 107 4.70 5.91 9.42
C ALA A 107 5.56 6.03 10.69
N LEU A 108 6.80 5.53 10.64
CA LEU A 108 7.80 5.69 11.70
C LEU A 108 8.17 7.16 11.97
N SER A 109 7.92 8.07 11.03
CA SER A 109 8.11 9.53 11.21
C SER A 109 9.55 9.95 11.52
N LEU A 110 10.55 9.26 10.94
CA LEU A 110 11.95 9.66 10.97
C LEU A 110 12.37 10.42 9.69
N PRO A 111 13.56 11.03 9.65
CA PRO A 111 14.21 11.38 8.39
C PRO A 111 14.47 10.15 7.51
N THR A 112 14.58 10.35 6.19
CA THR A 112 15.02 9.29 5.26
C THR A 112 16.44 8.85 5.59
N GLY A 113 16.67 7.55 5.69
CA GLY A 113 18.03 7.02 5.84
C GLY A 113 18.14 5.59 6.37
N LEU A 114 17.06 4.98 6.84
CA LEU A 114 17.04 3.55 7.19
C LEU A 114 16.07 2.79 6.28
N GLY A 115 16.58 1.73 5.63
CA GLY A 115 15.77 0.65 5.09
C GLY A 115 15.74 -0.48 6.11
N ILE A 116 14.58 -0.73 6.70
CA ILE A 116 14.41 -1.75 7.75
C ILE A 116 13.90 -3.00 7.06
N VAL A 117 14.61 -4.12 7.23
CA VAL A 117 14.26 -5.41 6.62
C VAL A 117 14.11 -6.44 7.74
N CYS A 118 13.04 -7.23 7.67
CA CYS A 118 12.85 -8.39 8.52
C CYS A 118 12.72 -9.64 7.63
N ALA A 119 13.46 -10.70 7.94
CA ALA A 119 13.53 -11.92 7.15
C ALA A 119 13.16 -13.14 8.01
N SER A 120 12.29 -14.00 7.50
CA SER A 120 11.90 -15.25 8.13
C SER A 120 13.05 -16.26 8.16
N PRO A 121 12.98 -17.31 9.00
CA PRO A 121 13.95 -18.40 8.96
C PRO A 121 14.09 -19.05 7.57
N LYS A 122 12.98 -19.16 6.81
CA LYS A 122 12.95 -19.70 5.45
C LYS A 122 13.70 -18.79 4.47
N ALA A 123 13.54 -17.47 4.58
CA ALA A 123 14.29 -16.50 3.78
C ALA A 123 15.80 -16.53 4.09
N LEU A 124 16.16 -16.65 5.38
CA LEU A 124 17.56 -16.79 5.79
C LEU A 124 18.20 -18.07 5.24
N GLU A 125 17.47 -19.19 5.22
CA GLU A 125 17.95 -20.43 4.60
C GLU A 125 18.17 -20.26 3.09
N ALA A 126 17.20 -19.67 2.39
CA ALA A 126 17.30 -19.41 0.95
C ALA A 126 18.49 -18.52 0.58
N SER A 127 18.87 -17.59 1.47
CA SER A 127 20.01 -16.69 1.27
C SER A 127 21.34 -17.43 1.09
N LYS A 128 21.52 -18.61 1.68
CA LYS A 128 22.76 -19.40 1.62
C LYS A 128 23.09 -19.87 0.20
N SER A 129 22.07 -20.17 -0.60
CA SER A 129 22.23 -20.59 -2.01
C SER A 129 22.12 -19.45 -3.01
N ALA A 130 21.70 -18.25 -2.59
CA ALA A 130 21.46 -17.12 -3.48
C ALA A 130 22.76 -16.62 -4.15
N LYS A 131 22.80 -16.61 -5.48
CA LYS A 131 23.98 -16.25 -6.29
C LYS A 131 24.05 -14.78 -6.72
N SER A 132 23.01 -13.99 -6.43
CA SER A 132 23.06 -12.53 -6.67
C SER A 132 24.20 -11.92 -5.87
N VAL A 133 25.05 -11.15 -6.56
CA VAL A 133 26.23 -10.51 -5.98
C VAL A 133 25.79 -9.42 -5.01
N ARG A 134 26.36 -9.42 -3.82
CA ARG A 134 26.05 -8.50 -2.73
C ARG A 134 27.24 -8.39 -1.79
N VAL A 135 27.44 -7.20 -1.23
CA VAL A 135 28.43 -6.93 -0.18
C VAL A 135 27.76 -6.05 0.88
N PHE A 136 27.52 -4.77 0.55
CA PHE A 136 26.86 -3.84 1.48
C PHE A 136 25.48 -4.32 1.97
N PHE A 137 24.71 -4.99 1.11
CA PHE A 137 23.41 -5.56 1.45
C PHE A 137 23.45 -7.04 1.86
N ASP A 138 24.63 -7.62 2.13
CA ASP A 138 24.71 -9.01 2.55
C ASP A 138 24.29 -9.18 4.02
N TRP A 139 23.22 -9.92 4.25
CA TRP A 139 22.73 -10.21 5.60
C TRP A 139 23.71 -11.06 6.40
N ASN A 140 24.58 -11.85 5.74
CA ASN A 140 25.58 -12.67 6.43
C ASN A 140 26.56 -11.84 7.26
N ASP A 141 26.94 -10.64 6.77
CA ASP A 141 27.82 -9.74 7.50
C ASP A 141 27.13 -9.25 8.77
N TYR A 142 25.87 -8.83 8.70
CA TYR A 142 25.08 -8.47 9.88
C TYR A 142 24.94 -9.64 10.86
N LEU A 143 24.55 -10.84 10.38
CA LEU A 143 24.39 -12.02 11.22
C LEU A 143 25.69 -12.44 11.93
N LYS A 144 26.84 -12.27 11.27
CA LYS A 144 28.16 -12.47 11.88
C LYS A 144 28.37 -11.49 13.04
N PHE A 145 28.13 -10.20 12.84
CA PHE A 145 28.31 -9.18 13.87
C PHE A 145 27.27 -9.27 15.00
N TYR A 146 26.07 -9.80 14.73
CA TYR A 146 25.06 -10.10 15.75
C TYR A 146 25.58 -11.17 16.71
N LYS A 147 26.19 -12.24 16.18
CA LYS A 147 26.81 -13.30 16.98
C LYS A 147 28.01 -12.81 17.81
N LEU A 148 28.75 -11.83 17.29
CA LEU A 148 29.88 -11.21 18.02
C LEU A 148 29.41 -10.23 19.11
N GLY A 149 28.13 -9.85 19.14
CA GLY A 149 27.58 -8.88 20.09
C GLY A 149 27.92 -7.41 19.76
N THR A 150 28.61 -7.14 18.66
CA THR A 150 28.97 -5.78 18.20
C THR A 150 27.98 -5.20 17.19
N PHE A 151 27.11 -6.04 16.63
CA PHE A 151 25.97 -5.75 15.75
C PHE A 151 26.26 -5.12 14.38
N TRP A 152 27.27 -4.28 14.24
CA TRP A 152 27.48 -3.43 13.07
C TRP A 152 28.70 -3.82 12.23
N PRO A 153 28.52 -4.32 10.99
CA PRO A 153 29.65 -4.61 10.10
C PRO A 153 30.36 -3.36 9.57
N TYR A 154 29.72 -2.19 9.66
CA TYR A 154 30.23 -0.89 9.25
C TYR A 154 29.56 0.22 10.06
N THR A 155 30.11 1.44 10.01
CA THR A 155 29.63 2.58 10.79
C THR A 155 28.17 2.93 10.45
N PRO A 156 27.23 2.83 11.40
CA PRO A 156 25.85 3.27 11.19
C PRO A 156 25.70 4.78 11.39
N SER A 157 24.57 5.34 10.96
CA SER A 157 24.17 6.70 11.37
C SER A 157 23.67 6.68 12.81
N ILE A 158 24.51 7.15 13.74
CA ILE A 158 24.18 7.20 15.16
C ILE A 158 22.91 8.02 15.43
N GLN A 159 22.75 9.15 14.74
CA GLN A 159 21.57 10.02 14.87
C GLN A 159 20.29 9.31 14.46
N LEU A 160 20.32 8.51 13.38
CA LEU A 160 19.15 7.74 12.95
C LEU A 160 18.82 6.59 13.91
N LEU A 161 19.81 6.00 14.60
CA LEU A 161 19.56 5.01 15.63
C LEU A 161 18.86 5.61 16.86
N TYR A 162 19.32 6.76 17.34
CA TYR A 162 18.63 7.50 18.42
C TYR A 162 17.23 7.95 17.99
N GLY A 163 17.09 8.44 16.76
CA GLY A 163 15.79 8.79 16.19
C GLY A 163 14.83 7.60 16.15
N LEU A 164 15.34 6.41 15.80
CA LEU A 164 14.52 5.20 15.75
C LEU A 164 14.09 4.75 17.14
N ARG A 165 14.98 4.83 18.13
CA ARG A 165 14.65 4.54 19.53
C ARG A 165 13.48 5.41 20.01
N ALA A 166 13.59 6.72 19.83
CA ALA A 166 12.54 7.66 20.23
C ALA A 166 11.22 7.43 19.47
N ALA A 167 11.28 7.17 18.17
CA ALA A 167 10.08 6.88 17.38
C ALA A 167 9.36 5.61 17.86
N LEU A 168 10.12 4.55 18.18
CA LEU A 168 9.56 3.33 18.75
C LEU A 168 8.98 3.56 20.15
N ASP A 169 9.63 4.36 20.99
CA ASP A 169 9.12 4.74 22.31
C ASP A 169 7.74 5.43 22.19
N LEU A 170 7.60 6.39 21.27
CA LEU A 170 6.34 7.09 21.01
C LEU A 170 5.25 6.15 20.46
N ILE A 171 5.59 5.26 19.53
CA ILE A 171 4.63 4.29 18.98
C ILE A 171 4.12 3.35 20.08
N PHE A 172 5.00 2.91 21.00
CA PHE A 172 4.61 2.02 22.08
C PHE A 172 3.92 2.74 23.24
N GLU A 173 4.21 4.03 23.46
CA GLU A 173 3.47 4.88 24.39
C GLU A 173 2.02 5.11 23.92
N GLU A 174 1.80 5.36 22.63
CA GLU A 174 0.45 5.43 22.05
C GLU A 174 -0.22 4.04 22.00
N GLY A 175 0.57 3.00 21.72
CA GLY A 175 0.12 1.63 21.45
C GLY A 175 -0.12 1.41 19.95
N LEU A 176 0.46 0.35 19.37
CA LEU A 176 0.44 0.12 17.91
C LEU A 176 -0.99 0.02 17.34
N ASP A 177 -1.92 -0.63 18.04
CA ASP A 177 -3.31 -0.74 17.61
C ASP A 177 -4.00 0.64 17.58
N ASN A 178 -3.68 1.52 18.54
CA ASN A 178 -4.19 2.89 18.57
C ASN A 178 -3.60 3.72 17.43
N VAL A 179 -2.31 3.53 17.11
CA VAL A 179 -1.66 4.14 15.95
C VAL A 179 -2.37 3.72 14.67
N ILE A 180 -2.64 2.43 14.46
CA ILE A 180 -3.36 1.92 13.28
C ILE A 180 -4.77 2.51 13.24
N ALA A 181 -5.50 2.47 14.36
CA ALA A 181 -6.85 3.04 14.44
C ALA A 181 -6.86 4.54 14.11
N ARG A 182 -5.86 5.31 14.55
CA ARG A 182 -5.70 6.73 14.21
C ARG A 182 -5.55 6.94 12.70
N HIS A 183 -4.73 6.14 12.03
CA HIS A 183 -4.61 6.17 10.58
C HIS A 183 -5.94 5.85 9.89
N THR A 184 -6.65 4.81 10.34
CA THR A 184 -7.98 4.45 9.81
C THR A 184 -8.99 5.59 9.96
N ARG A 185 -9.02 6.27 11.11
CA ARG A 185 -9.88 7.45 11.30
C ARG A 185 -9.55 8.57 10.33
N MET A 186 -8.27 8.91 10.18
CA MET A 186 -7.83 9.96 9.26
C MET A 186 -8.10 9.62 7.79
N GLY A 187 -7.87 8.37 7.39
CA GLY A 187 -8.19 7.87 6.06
C GLY A 187 -9.68 7.97 5.75
N LYS A 188 -10.54 7.49 6.65
CA LYS A 188 -12.00 7.59 6.48
C LYS A 188 -12.48 9.05 6.43
N ALA A 189 -11.99 9.90 7.33
CA ALA A 189 -12.33 11.32 7.35
C ALA A 189 -11.94 12.03 6.04
N THR A 190 -10.75 11.74 5.51
CA THR A 190 -10.29 12.27 4.21
C THR A 190 -11.21 11.82 3.07
N ARG A 191 -11.56 10.53 3.02
CA ARG A 191 -12.45 9.99 1.98
C ARG A 191 -13.86 10.60 2.04
N LEU A 192 -14.40 10.81 3.24
CA LEU A 192 -15.69 11.50 3.43
C LEU A 192 -15.64 12.95 2.95
N ALA A 193 -14.53 13.66 3.20
CA ALA A 193 -14.35 15.02 2.69
C ALA A 193 -14.30 15.05 1.15
N VAL A 194 -13.57 14.12 0.54
CA VAL A 194 -13.49 13.98 -0.92
C VAL A 194 -14.86 13.75 -1.55
N GLU A 195 -15.66 12.86 -0.95
CA GLU A 195 -17.04 12.61 -1.38
C GLU A 195 -17.92 13.86 -1.23
N ALA A 196 -17.83 14.58 -0.11
CA ALA A 196 -18.57 15.81 0.15
C ALA A 196 -18.16 16.99 -0.76
N TRP A 197 -16.98 16.93 -1.38
CA TRP A 197 -16.57 17.85 -2.45
C TRP A 197 -17.16 17.48 -3.81
N GLY A 198 -17.79 16.31 -3.95
CA GLY A 198 -18.24 15.76 -5.23
C GLY A 198 -17.09 15.24 -6.11
N LEU A 199 -15.90 15.04 -5.53
CA LEU A 199 -14.75 14.46 -6.20
C LEU A 199 -14.73 12.94 -6.01
N LYS A 200 -13.86 12.25 -6.76
CA LYS A 200 -13.77 10.79 -6.72
C LYS A 200 -12.45 10.32 -6.13
N ASN A 201 -12.49 9.24 -5.38
CA ASN A 201 -11.28 8.51 -5.01
C ASN A 201 -10.73 7.76 -6.25
N CYS A 202 -9.41 7.69 -6.38
CA CYS A 202 -8.75 6.89 -7.41
C CYS A 202 -8.89 5.39 -7.18
N THR A 203 -9.02 4.98 -5.93
CA THR A 203 -9.27 3.59 -5.61
C THR A 203 -10.68 3.20 -6.06
N GLN A 204 -10.78 2.13 -6.84
CA GLN A 204 -12.02 1.73 -7.52
C GLN A 204 -12.98 0.92 -6.64
N LYS A 205 -12.48 0.31 -5.56
CA LYS A 205 -13.26 -0.51 -4.64
C LYS A 205 -12.89 -0.19 -3.20
N GLU A 206 -13.87 -0.24 -2.32
CA GLU A 206 -13.70 0.06 -0.90
C GLU A 206 -12.71 -0.89 -0.21
N GLU A 207 -12.69 -2.16 -0.60
CA GLU A 207 -11.76 -3.18 -0.09
C GLU A 207 -10.27 -2.88 -0.36
N TRP A 208 -9.96 -1.90 -1.23
CA TRP A 208 -8.59 -1.48 -1.56
C TRP A 208 -8.26 -0.07 -1.07
N TYR A 209 -9.13 0.55 -0.25
CA TYR A 209 -8.84 1.87 0.30
C TYR A 209 -7.57 1.84 1.16
N SER A 210 -6.77 2.90 1.01
CA SER A 210 -5.57 3.10 1.83
C SER A 210 -5.88 4.08 2.95
N ASP A 211 -5.48 3.73 4.17
CA ASP A 211 -5.53 4.63 5.33
C ASP A 211 -4.25 5.45 5.50
N THR A 212 -3.33 5.40 4.54
CA THR A 212 -2.08 6.17 4.56
C THR A 212 -2.05 7.30 3.52
N VAL A 213 -2.80 7.15 2.43
CA VAL A 213 -2.93 8.18 1.39
C VAL A 213 -4.26 8.08 0.64
N THR A 214 -4.87 9.22 0.35
CA THR A 214 -6.02 9.32 -0.54
C THR A 214 -5.62 10.03 -1.83
N ALA A 215 -5.77 9.36 -2.97
CA ALA A 215 -5.56 9.94 -4.30
C ALA A 215 -6.90 10.45 -4.85
N VAL A 216 -6.99 11.76 -5.05
CA VAL A 216 -8.23 12.45 -5.42
C VAL A 216 -8.23 12.73 -6.92
N LEU A 217 -9.22 12.20 -7.65
CA LEU A 217 -9.44 12.52 -9.05
C LEU A 217 -10.09 13.88 -9.19
N VAL A 218 -9.50 14.70 -10.04
CA VAL A 218 -10.09 15.96 -10.47
C VAL A 218 -10.84 15.78 -11.80
N PRO A 219 -11.86 16.61 -12.08
CA PRO A 219 -12.51 16.61 -13.38
C PRO A 219 -11.53 17.02 -14.51
N PRO A 220 -11.79 16.65 -15.77
CA PRO A 220 -10.84 16.79 -16.87
C PRO A 220 -10.47 18.24 -17.23
N TYR A 221 -11.24 19.22 -16.76
CA TYR A 221 -10.95 20.64 -16.98
C TYR A 221 -10.01 21.24 -15.91
N ILE A 222 -9.58 20.46 -14.92
CA ILE A 222 -8.66 20.87 -13.86
C ILE A 222 -7.35 20.09 -14.00
N ASP A 223 -6.23 20.81 -14.01
CA ASP A 223 -4.91 20.20 -13.84
C ASP A 223 -4.60 20.06 -12.35
N SER A 224 -4.45 18.81 -11.89
CA SER A 224 -4.12 18.53 -10.49
C SER A 224 -2.74 19.06 -10.06
N ALA A 225 -1.82 19.30 -11.00
CA ALA A 225 -0.52 19.88 -10.68
C ALA A 225 -0.64 21.36 -10.25
N GLU A 226 -1.62 22.09 -10.78
CA GLU A 226 -1.87 23.48 -10.36
C GLU A 226 -2.44 23.54 -8.94
N ILE A 227 -3.25 22.57 -8.52
CA ILE A 227 -3.70 22.43 -7.12
C ILE A 227 -2.48 22.31 -6.19
N VAL A 228 -1.53 21.41 -6.51
CA VAL A 228 -0.33 21.21 -5.70
C VAL A 228 0.54 22.47 -5.67
N LYS A 229 0.72 23.13 -6.82
CA LYS A 229 1.50 24.37 -6.91
C LYS A 229 0.85 25.52 -6.14
N ARG A 230 -0.48 25.63 -6.17
CA ARG A 230 -1.23 26.64 -5.42
C ARG A 230 -1.18 26.39 -3.92
N ALA A 231 -1.28 25.12 -3.49
CA ALA A 231 -1.09 24.70 -2.12
C ALA A 231 0.25 25.22 -1.57
N TRP A 232 1.33 25.00 -2.32
CA TRP A 232 2.67 25.45 -1.94
C TRP A 232 2.78 26.98 -1.91
N LYS A 233 2.42 27.64 -3.01
CA LYS A 233 2.67 29.08 -3.19
C LYS A 233 1.80 29.98 -2.31
N ARG A 234 0.57 29.58 -2.01
CA ARG A 234 -0.41 30.45 -1.34
C ARG A 234 -0.76 30.00 0.08
N TYR A 235 -0.78 28.69 0.32
CA TYR A 235 -1.30 28.14 1.58
C TYR A 235 -0.23 27.47 2.44
N ASN A 236 1.05 27.56 2.04
CA ASN A 236 2.17 26.91 2.74
C ASN A 236 1.88 25.43 3.05
N MET A 237 1.27 24.74 2.09
CA MET A 237 0.81 23.36 2.22
C MET A 237 1.39 22.51 1.10
N SER A 238 1.93 21.35 1.45
CA SER A 238 2.45 20.39 0.47
C SER A 238 1.46 19.25 0.23
N LEU A 239 1.10 19.03 -1.03
CA LEU A 239 0.28 17.92 -1.49
C LEU A 239 1.10 17.04 -2.45
N GLY A 240 0.74 15.77 -2.55
CA GLY A 240 1.42 14.85 -3.47
C GLY A 240 0.94 15.03 -4.91
N LEU A 241 1.86 15.07 -5.87
CA LEU A 241 1.53 15.04 -7.29
C LEU A 241 1.00 13.65 -7.71
N GLY A 242 0.16 13.64 -8.75
CA GLY A 242 -0.06 12.44 -9.58
C GLY A 242 1.19 12.12 -10.38
N LEU A 243 1.55 10.84 -10.46
CA LEU A 243 2.79 10.38 -11.11
C LEU A 243 2.47 9.52 -12.33
N ASN A 244 3.31 9.64 -13.37
CA ASN A 244 3.24 8.81 -14.58
C ASN A 244 1.82 8.80 -15.20
N LYS A 245 1.14 7.65 -15.29
CA LYS A 245 -0.16 7.49 -15.96
C LYS A 245 -1.28 8.39 -15.43
N VAL A 246 -1.17 8.84 -14.19
CA VAL A 246 -2.16 9.71 -13.52
C VAL A 246 -1.67 11.13 -13.30
N ALA A 247 -0.54 11.52 -13.90
CA ALA A 247 -0.07 12.91 -13.88
C ALA A 247 -1.14 13.86 -14.45
N GLY A 248 -1.34 15.00 -13.78
CA GLY A 248 -2.37 15.99 -14.10
C GLY A 248 -3.82 15.58 -13.78
N LYS A 249 -4.07 14.30 -13.45
CA LYS A 249 -5.43 13.76 -13.22
C LYS A 249 -5.77 13.57 -11.74
N VAL A 250 -4.75 13.39 -10.90
CA VAL A 250 -4.92 13.21 -9.45
C VAL A 250 -3.95 14.06 -8.66
N PHE A 251 -4.36 14.49 -7.48
CA PHE A 251 -3.44 14.92 -6.41
C PHE A 251 -3.63 13.98 -5.21
N ARG A 252 -2.65 13.94 -4.30
CA ARG A 252 -2.61 12.99 -3.18
C ARG A 252 -2.56 13.73 -1.86
N ILE A 253 -3.42 13.34 -0.93
CA ILE A 253 -3.44 13.80 0.45
C ILE A 253 -2.86 12.67 1.29
N GLY A 254 -1.67 12.88 1.86
CA GLY A 254 -1.05 11.92 2.78
C GLY A 254 -1.56 12.13 4.20
N HIS A 255 -1.93 11.05 4.88
CA HIS A 255 -2.41 11.06 6.26
C HIS A 255 -1.78 9.89 7.02
N LEU A 256 -0.45 9.94 7.12
CA LEU A 256 0.39 8.90 7.72
C LEU A 256 1.46 9.51 8.61
N GLY A 257 1.83 8.76 9.66
CA GLY A 257 2.86 9.09 10.63
C GLY A 257 2.30 9.84 11.84
N ASN A 258 3.13 10.71 12.42
CA ASN A 258 2.79 11.54 13.57
C ASN A 258 1.96 12.76 13.16
N LEU A 259 0.66 12.54 12.95
CA LEU A 259 -0.35 13.53 12.55
C LEU A 259 -1.61 13.32 13.40
N ASN A 260 -2.27 14.42 13.78
CA ASN A 260 -3.57 14.41 14.45
C ASN A 260 -4.71 14.97 13.58
N GLU A 261 -5.93 14.80 14.09
CA GLU A 261 -7.18 15.14 13.42
C GLU A 261 -7.31 16.63 13.09
N LEU A 262 -6.83 17.53 13.96
CA LEU A 262 -6.89 18.98 13.71
C LEU A 262 -5.96 19.40 12.58
N GLN A 263 -4.77 18.79 12.49
CA GLN A 263 -3.86 19.03 11.37
C GLN A 263 -4.47 18.57 10.04
N LEU A 264 -5.14 17.42 10.03
CA LEU A 264 -5.89 16.95 8.85
C LEU A 264 -7.00 17.94 8.47
N LEU A 265 -7.81 18.39 9.43
CA LEU A 265 -8.90 19.33 9.16
C LEU A 265 -8.40 20.66 8.58
N GLY A 266 -7.25 21.16 9.06
CA GLY A 266 -6.59 22.32 8.48
C GLY A 266 -6.19 22.10 7.01
N CYS A 267 -5.66 20.91 6.69
CA CYS A 267 -5.36 20.52 5.31
C CYS A 267 -6.63 20.49 4.43
N LEU A 268 -7.72 19.87 4.91
CA LEU A 268 -8.98 19.76 4.17
C LEU A 268 -9.60 21.14 3.88
N ALA A 269 -9.60 22.04 4.86
CA ALA A 269 -10.00 23.44 4.65
C ALA A 269 -9.11 24.15 3.60
N GLY A 270 -7.80 23.92 3.66
CA GLY A 270 -6.85 24.40 2.65
C GLY A 270 -7.20 23.92 1.25
N VAL A 271 -7.53 22.64 1.09
CA VAL A 271 -7.92 22.04 -0.19
C VAL A 271 -9.19 22.68 -0.75
N GLU A 272 -10.21 22.95 0.06
CA GLU A 272 -11.43 23.63 -0.41
C GLU A 272 -11.16 25.03 -0.97
N MET A 273 -10.31 25.81 -0.29
CA MET A 273 -9.91 27.12 -0.78
C MET A 273 -9.14 27.02 -2.11
N ILE A 274 -8.27 26.00 -2.25
CA ILE A 274 -7.52 25.77 -3.50
C ILE A 274 -8.44 25.29 -4.63
N LEU A 275 -9.40 24.41 -4.35
CA LEU A 275 -10.39 23.97 -5.31
C LEU A 275 -11.16 25.18 -5.86
N LYS A 276 -11.54 26.12 -4.98
CA LYS A 276 -12.17 27.38 -5.41
C LYS A 276 -11.24 28.24 -6.27
N ASP A 277 -9.96 28.34 -5.91
CA ASP A 277 -8.94 29.07 -6.67
C ASP A 277 -8.77 28.55 -8.10
N VAL A 278 -8.83 27.23 -8.30
CA VAL A 278 -8.69 26.60 -9.63
C VAL A 278 -10.03 26.47 -10.39
N GLY A 279 -11.08 27.14 -9.91
CA GLY A 279 -12.38 27.19 -10.58
C GLY A 279 -13.26 25.94 -10.39
N TYR A 280 -12.96 25.09 -9.43
CA TYR A 280 -13.86 23.99 -9.05
C TYR A 280 -15.01 24.54 -8.16
N PRO A 281 -16.29 24.19 -8.45
CA PRO A 281 -17.44 24.72 -7.71
C PRO A 281 -17.67 23.99 -6.37
N VAL A 282 -16.64 23.86 -5.54
CA VAL A 282 -16.78 23.28 -4.20
C VAL A 282 -17.68 24.16 -3.31
N LYS A 283 -18.53 23.53 -2.50
CA LYS A 283 -19.23 24.19 -1.40
C LYS A 283 -18.27 24.31 -0.22
N LEU A 284 -17.79 25.52 0.06
CA LEU A 284 -16.90 25.77 1.20
C LEU A 284 -17.53 25.28 2.50
N GLY A 285 -16.73 24.61 3.32
CA GLY A 285 -17.08 23.92 4.55
C GLY A 285 -17.62 22.51 4.38
N SER A 286 -17.95 22.03 3.16
CA SER A 286 -18.65 20.75 3.01
C SER A 286 -17.81 19.54 3.42
N GLY A 287 -16.55 19.47 3.00
CA GLY A 287 -15.66 18.37 3.32
C GLY A 287 -15.16 18.43 4.76
N VAL A 288 -14.87 19.63 5.26
CA VAL A 288 -14.52 19.83 6.68
C VAL A 288 -15.66 19.38 7.59
N ALA A 289 -16.91 19.76 7.29
CA ALA A 289 -18.07 19.34 8.08
C ALA A 289 -18.27 17.82 8.05
N ALA A 290 -18.13 17.18 6.89
CA ALA A 290 -18.24 15.72 6.77
C ALA A 290 -17.17 14.99 7.58
N ALA A 291 -15.91 15.46 7.51
CA ALA A 291 -14.81 14.92 8.29
C ALA A 291 -15.03 15.11 9.80
N CYS A 292 -15.39 16.32 10.24
CA CYS A 292 -15.66 16.62 11.65
C CYS A 292 -16.79 15.77 12.22
N ALA A 293 -17.90 15.59 11.48
CA ALA A 293 -19.03 14.79 11.94
C ALA A 293 -18.64 13.33 12.21
N TYR A 294 -17.75 12.76 11.38
CA TYR A 294 -17.18 11.44 11.62
C TYR A 294 -16.20 11.45 12.80
N LEU A 295 -15.25 12.39 12.81
CA LEU A 295 -14.16 12.42 13.80
C LEU A 295 -14.65 12.69 15.22
N GLN A 296 -15.64 13.57 15.42
CA GLN A 296 -16.17 13.89 16.74
C GLN A 296 -16.72 12.65 17.48
N ASN A 297 -17.19 11.64 16.76
CA ASN A 297 -17.69 10.39 17.33
C ASN A 297 -16.60 9.32 17.53
N ASN A 298 -15.38 9.53 17.00
CA ASN A 298 -14.37 8.48 16.91
C ASN A 298 -12.99 8.88 17.50
N ILE A 299 -12.76 10.16 17.82
CA ILE A 299 -11.54 10.59 18.51
C ILE A 299 -11.55 10.08 19.96
N PRO A 300 -10.54 9.31 20.40
CA PRO A 300 -10.44 8.89 21.79
C PRO A 300 -9.98 10.04 22.69
N MET A 301 -10.32 9.97 23.97
CA MET A 301 -9.64 10.80 24.98
C MET A 301 -8.16 10.43 25.03
N ILE A 302 -7.29 11.42 25.26
CA ILE A 302 -5.84 11.19 25.34
C ILE A 302 -5.53 10.57 26.70
N PRO A 303 -5.04 9.31 26.78
CA PRO A 303 -4.93 8.59 28.05
C PRO A 303 -4.04 9.27 29.08
N SER A 304 -2.97 9.94 28.64
CA SER A 304 -2.02 10.64 29.52
C SER A 304 -2.53 11.97 30.09
N ARG A 305 -3.77 12.39 29.77
CA ARG A 305 -4.37 13.67 30.21
C ARG A 305 -5.58 13.50 31.13
N ILE A 306 -5.83 12.28 31.57
CA ILE A 306 -6.86 11.91 32.55
C ILE A 306 -6.15 11.58 33.85
#